data_AF-A0A9D7DDL9-F1
#
_entry.id   AF-A0A9D7DDL9-F1
#
_cell.length_a   1.000
_cell.length_b   1.000
_cell.length_c   1.000
_cell.angle_alpha   90.00
_cell.angle_beta   90.00
_cell.angle_gamma   90.00
#
_symmetry.space_group_name_H-M   'P 1'
#
loop_
_entity.id
_entity.type
_entity.pdbx_description
1 polymer ?
#
loop_
_entity_poly.entity_id
_entity_poly.type
_entity_poly.pdbx_seq_one_letter_code
_entity_poly.pdbx_strand_id
1 'polypeptide(L)'
;MILFVALLFFALPMLAGGVVRLLQPDAKWLRLLLSFSGAFLLGIVFLHMLPELYEEEGAVIGAWVLGGFLLQVVLEFFSQGIEHGHMHVHGSGRSALPWVTLASLCLHSFTEGMPFADAAVASNMPFLLGVVLHKMPMAIALATVLQRAGSSSMAGWSMLALFALAAPAGILAGHLAGD
;
A
#
# COMPACT_ATOMS: atom_id res chain seq x y z
N MET A 1 8.22 17.67 -9.35
CA MET A 1 6.97 17.11 -8.77
C MET A 1 7.11 15.62 -8.48
N ILE A 2 7.37 14.78 -9.49
CA ILE A 2 7.56 13.33 -9.34
C ILE A 2 8.56 12.95 -8.23
N LEU A 3 9.74 13.56 -8.19
CA LEU A 3 10.73 13.28 -7.12
C LEU A 3 10.16 13.56 -5.72
N PHE A 4 9.41 14.64 -5.55
CA PHE A 4 8.77 14.97 -4.28
C PHE A 4 7.72 13.91 -3.91
N VAL A 5 6.90 13.48 -4.87
CA VAL A 5 5.91 12.42 -4.68
C VAL A 5 6.59 11.09 -4.31
N ALA A 6 7.67 10.71 -4.98
CA ALA A 6 8.45 9.52 -4.64
C ALA A 6 9.05 9.59 -3.22
N LEU A 7 9.60 10.74 -2.83
CA LEU A 7 10.10 10.95 -1.47
C LEU A 7 8.98 10.87 -0.42
N LEU A 8 7.79 11.39 -0.75
CA LEU A 8 6.60 11.30 0.12
C LEU A 8 6.18 9.84 0.32
N PHE A 9 6.12 9.06 -0.77
CA PHE A 9 5.79 7.63 -0.75
C PHE A 9 6.80 6.79 0.05
N PHE A 10 8.07 7.21 0.12
CA PHE A 10 9.08 6.57 0.95
C PHE A 10 9.00 7.02 2.42
N ALA A 11 8.89 8.32 2.67
CA ALA A 11 8.98 8.90 4.01
C ALA A 11 7.81 8.51 4.91
N LEU A 12 6.59 8.45 4.36
CA LEU A 12 5.39 8.19 5.16
C LEU A 12 5.35 6.80 5.79
N PRO A 13 5.65 5.70 5.07
CA PRO A 13 5.79 4.39 5.71
C PRO A 13 6.86 4.37 6.80
N MET A 14 7.99 5.08 6.63
CA MET A 14 9.03 5.18 7.65
C MET A 14 8.53 5.89 8.91
N LEU A 15 7.82 7.01 8.74
CA LEU A 15 7.20 7.73 9.85
C LEU A 15 6.14 6.88 10.55
N ALA A 16 5.30 6.17 9.81
CA ALA A 16 4.31 5.23 10.34
C ALA A 16 4.96 4.14 11.22
N GLY A 17 6.11 3.59 10.80
CA GLY A 17 6.88 2.65 11.62
C GLY A 17 7.37 3.25 12.94
N GLY A 18 7.79 4.52 12.92
CA GLY A 18 8.16 5.28 14.12
C GLY A 18 6.96 5.49 15.06
N VAL A 19 5.81 5.89 14.51
CA VAL A 19 4.56 6.06 15.25
C VAL A 19 4.14 4.76 15.96
N VAL A 20 4.22 3.62 15.27
CA VAL A 20 3.90 2.31 15.87
C VAL A 20 4.79 1.98 17.06
N ARG A 21 6.09 2.30 17.01
CA ARG A 21 6.98 2.07 18.16
C ARG A 21 6.64 2.92 19.37
N LEU A 22 6.15 4.14 19.15
CA LEU A 22 5.81 5.06 20.23
C LEU A 22 4.42 4.77 20.82
N LEU A 23 3.43 4.51 19.97
CA LEU A 23 2.03 4.43 20.38
C LEU A 23 1.52 3.01 20.60
N GLN A 24 2.18 2.00 20.00
CA GLN A 24 1.77 0.58 20.06
C GLN A 24 0.26 0.39 19.88
N PRO A 25 -0.30 0.77 18.71
CA PRO A 25 -1.74 0.80 18.50
C PRO A 25 -2.39 -0.56 18.77
N ASP A 26 -3.52 -0.53 19.46
CA ASP A 26 -4.31 -1.74 19.70
C ASP A 26 -5.00 -2.23 18.41
N ALA A 27 -5.49 -3.46 18.45
CA ALA A 27 -6.12 -4.09 17.29
C ALA A 27 -7.44 -3.42 16.87
N LYS A 28 -8.16 -2.75 17.78
CA LYS A 28 -9.43 -2.10 17.49
C LYS A 28 -9.20 -0.82 16.69
N TRP A 29 -8.26 0.02 17.13
CA TRP A 29 -7.86 1.22 16.42
C TRP A 29 -7.29 0.89 15.04
N LEU A 30 -6.48 -0.16 14.92
CA LEU A 30 -5.93 -0.59 13.64
C LEU A 30 -7.03 -0.99 12.65
N ARG A 31 -8.03 -1.77 13.09
CA ARG A 31 -9.17 -2.17 12.24
C ARG A 31 -10.00 -0.97 11.81
N LEU A 32 -10.26 -0.02 12.70
CA LEU A 32 -11.01 1.19 12.37
C LEU A 32 -10.26 2.05 11.34
N LEU A 33 -8.95 2.21 11.52
CA LEU A 33 -8.09 2.96 10.61
C LEU A 33 -8.04 2.33 9.22
N LEU A 34 -7.87 1.00 9.14
CA LEU A 34 -7.88 0.25 7.87
C LEU A 34 -9.25 0.34 7.18
N SER A 35 -10.35 0.18 7.93
CA SER A 35 -11.71 0.25 7.37
C SER A 35 -12.04 1.65 6.83
N PHE A 36 -11.70 2.70 7.59
CA PHE A 36 -11.86 4.09 7.15
C PHE A 36 -11.06 4.36 5.88
N SER A 37 -9.80 3.93 5.87
CA SER A 37 -8.91 4.11 4.74
C SER A 37 -9.40 3.43 3.46
N GLY A 38 -9.81 2.16 3.56
CA GLY A 38 -10.34 1.41 2.42
C GLY A 38 -11.61 2.06 1.88
N ALA A 39 -12.55 2.43 2.76
CA ALA A 39 -13.79 3.10 2.35
C ALA A 39 -13.53 4.48 1.71
N PHE A 40 -12.57 5.24 2.24
CA PHE A 40 -12.19 6.54 1.67
C PHE A 40 -11.60 6.42 0.27
N LEU A 41 -10.64 5.51 0.06
CA LEU A 41 -10.05 5.28 -1.25
C LEU A 41 -11.08 4.75 -2.26
N LEU A 42 -11.98 3.86 -1.83
CA LEU A 42 -13.11 3.41 -2.63
C LEU A 42 -13.98 4.58 -3.08
N GLY A 43 -14.26 5.53 -2.18
CA GLY A 43 -14.97 6.77 -2.50
C GLY A 43 -14.27 7.58 -3.59
N ILE A 44 -12.95 7.79 -3.48
CA ILE A 44 -12.17 8.51 -4.51
C ILE A 44 -12.21 7.79 -5.86
N VAL A 45 -12.11 6.45 -5.87
CA VAL A 45 -12.17 5.65 -7.10
C VAL A 45 -13.52 5.85 -7.81
N PHE A 46 -14.63 5.72 -7.10
CA PHE A 46 -15.96 5.81 -7.73
C PHE A 46 -16.42 7.23 -8.04
N LEU A 47 -16.04 8.21 -7.23
CA LEU A 47 -16.52 9.59 -7.37
C LEU A 47 -15.64 10.46 -8.26
N HIS A 48 -14.37 10.09 -8.45
CA HIS A 48 -13.42 10.87 -9.24
C HIS A 48 -12.76 10.03 -10.34
N MET A 49 -12.01 8.98 -9.98
CA MET A 49 -11.19 8.28 -10.97
C MET A 49 -11.98 7.59 -12.07
N LEU A 50 -13.02 6.82 -11.73
CA LEU A 50 -13.79 6.09 -12.73
C LEU A 50 -14.55 7.04 -13.67
N PRO A 51 -15.27 8.08 -13.19
CA PRO A 51 -15.88 9.06 -14.08
C PRO A 51 -14.90 9.67 -15.07
N GLU A 52 -13.76 10.17 -14.59
CA GLU A 52 -12.72 10.81 -15.41
C GLU A 52 -12.15 9.83 -16.45
N LEU A 53 -11.83 8.60 -16.03
CA LEU A 53 -11.24 7.58 -16.90
C LEU A 53 -12.17 7.14 -18.03
N TYR A 54 -13.47 7.00 -17.75
CA TYR A 54 -14.46 6.62 -18.79
C TYR A 54 -14.81 7.79 -19.71
N GLU A 55 -14.66 9.03 -19.26
CA GLU A 55 -14.81 10.22 -20.11
C GLU A 55 -13.67 10.31 -21.14
N GLU A 56 -12.44 10.00 -20.73
CA GLU A 56 -11.26 10.09 -21.61
C GLU A 56 -11.08 8.87 -22.54
N GLU A 57 -11.19 7.65 -22.00
CA GLU A 57 -10.81 6.41 -22.71
C GLU A 57 -12.02 5.61 -23.24
N GLY A 58 -13.23 6.00 -22.84
CA GLY A 58 -14.47 5.33 -23.23
C GLY A 58 -14.63 3.92 -22.63
N ALA A 59 -15.58 3.14 -23.15
CA ALA A 59 -16.00 1.89 -22.52
C ALA A 59 -14.93 0.77 -22.53
N VAL A 60 -13.95 0.83 -23.43
CA VAL A 60 -12.92 -0.22 -23.59
C VAL A 60 -11.99 -0.28 -22.36
N ILE A 61 -11.80 0.82 -21.65
CA ILE A 61 -10.95 0.90 -20.47
C ILE A 61 -11.45 0.01 -19.31
N GLY A 62 -12.75 -0.32 -19.30
CA GLY A 62 -13.35 -1.16 -18.26
C GLY A 62 -12.73 -2.54 -18.13
N ALA A 63 -12.23 -3.12 -19.24
CA ALA A 63 -11.52 -4.40 -19.19
C ALA A 63 -10.18 -4.29 -18.43
N TRP A 64 -9.46 -3.18 -18.62
CA TRP A 64 -8.21 -2.90 -17.90
C TRP A 64 -8.44 -2.61 -16.42
N VAL A 65 -9.50 -1.85 -16.10
CA VAL A 65 -9.93 -1.62 -14.71
C VAL A 65 -10.23 -2.95 -14.01
N LEU A 66 -10.98 -3.84 -14.66
CA LEU A 66 -11.31 -5.15 -14.09
C LEU A 66 -10.06 -6.04 -13.92
N GLY A 67 -9.15 -6.02 -14.90
CA GLY A 67 -7.88 -6.75 -14.82
C GLY A 67 -6.99 -6.27 -13.67
N GLY A 68 -6.85 -4.95 -13.52
CA GLY A 68 -6.14 -4.33 -12.40
C GLY A 68 -6.78 -4.64 -11.06
N PHE A 69 -8.12 -4.55 -10.96
CA PHE A 69 -8.85 -4.92 -9.75
C PHE A 69 -8.66 -6.39 -9.38
N LEU A 70 -8.74 -7.31 -10.34
CA LEU A 70 -8.51 -8.73 -10.11
C LEU A 70 -7.08 -8.99 -9.60
N LEU A 71 -6.09 -8.32 -10.18
CA LEU A 71 -4.71 -8.38 -9.69
C LEU A 71 -4.65 -7.93 -8.21
N GLN A 72 -5.31 -6.82 -7.86
CA GLN A 72 -5.34 -6.35 -6.47
C GLN A 72 -6.01 -7.34 -5.51
N VAL A 73 -7.13 -7.96 -5.90
CA VAL A 73 -7.80 -8.99 -5.09
C VAL A 73 -6.89 -10.20 -4.84
N VAL A 74 -6.12 -10.63 -5.86
CA VAL A 74 -5.15 -11.71 -5.71
C VAL A 74 -4.04 -11.32 -4.73
N LEU A 75 -3.53 -10.09 -4.81
CA LEU A 75 -2.52 -9.60 -3.86
C LEU A 75 -3.09 -9.50 -2.45
N GLU A 76 -4.31 -9.00 -2.30
CA GLU A 76 -5.01 -8.93 -1.02
C GLU A 76 -5.14 -10.30 -0.35
N PHE A 77 -5.47 -11.35 -1.10
CA PHE A 77 -5.53 -12.71 -0.56
C PHE A 77 -4.22 -13.13 0.13
N PHE A 78 -3.07 -12.77 -0.44
CA PHE A 78 -1.75 -13.07 0.15
C PHE A 78 -1.35 -12.11 1.29
N SER A 79 -2.04 -10.98 1.47
CA SER A 79 -1.78 -10.00 2.53
C SER A 79 -2.68 -10.18 3.77
N GLN A 80 -3.75 -11.00 3.69
CA GLN A 80 -4.73 -11.25 4.78
C GLN A 80 -4.14 -11.76 6.12
N GLY A 81 -2.88 -12.20 6.15
CA GLY A 81 -2.16 -12.52 7.39
C GLY A 81 -2.04 -11.34 8.37
N ILE A 82 -2.28 -10.10 7.91
CA ILE A 82 -2.23 -8.87 8.73
C ILE A 82 -3.57 -8.56 9.43
N GLU A 83 -4.71 -8.85 8.80
CA GLU A 83 -6.02 -8.35 9.24
C GLU A 83 -6.68 -9.20 10.32
N HIS A 84 -6.42 -10.52 10.33
CA HIS A 84 -7.11 -11.40 11.25
C HIS A 84 -6.50 -11.49 12.66
N GLY A 85 -5.32 -10.90 12.91
CA GLY A 85 -4.71 -10.82 14.25
C GLY A 85 -4.37 -12.16 14.93
N HIS A 86 -4.88 -13.27 14.40
CA HIS A 86 -4.63 -14.63 14.83
C HIS A 86 -3.50 -15.22 14.00
N MET A 87 -2.29 -14.73 14.26
CA MET A 87 -1.11 -15.56 14.09
C MET A 87 -1.21 -16.68 15.14
N HIS A 88 -1.84 -17.80 14.80
CA HIS A 88 -1.69 -19.02 15.60
C HIS A 88 -0.24 -19.47 15.46
N VAL A 89 0.63 -18.94 16.32
CA VAL A 89 1.99 -19.48 16.54
C VAL A 89 1.84 -20.75 17.38
N HIS A 90 1.28 -21.80 16.78
CA HIS A 90 1.39 -23.14 17.32
C HIS A 90 2.68 -23.76 16.82
N GLY A 91 3.68 -23.80 17.70
CA GLY A 91 4.83 -24.68 17.53
C GLY A 91 5.92 -24.15 16.61
N SER A 92 7.14 -24.36 17.07
CA SER A 92 8.41 -24.24 16.34
C SER A 92 8.30 -24.38 14.82
N GLY A 93 8.52 -23.28 14.10
CA GLY A 93 8.96 -23.29 12.71
C GLY A 93 7.93 -22.85 11.68
N ARG A 94 7.95 -21.55 11.34
CA ARG A 94 8.35 -21.05 10.00
C ARG A 94 8.08 -19.55 9.90
N SER A 95 9.17 -18.81 9.69
CA SER A 95 9.28 -17.39 9.32
C SER A 95 8.69 -17.04 7.93
N ALA A 96 7.88 -17.91 7.31
CA ALA A 96 7.47 -17.77 5.91
C ALA A 96 6.34 -16.75 5.71
N LEU A 97 5.42 -16.63 6.68
CA LEU A 97 4.24 -15.77 6.55
C LEU A 97 4.59 -14.28 6.35
N PRO A 98 5.55 -13.68 7.10
CA PRO A 98 5.92 -12.27 6.91
C PRO A 98 6.48 -11.95 5.53
N TRP A 99 7.20 -12.88 4.89
CA TRP A 99 7.83 -12.64 3.59
C TRP A 99 6.84 -12.70 2.43
N VAL A 100 5.88 -13.64 2.46
CA VAL A 100 4.81 -13.70 1.44
C VAL A 100 3.92 -12.45 1.52
N THR A 101 3.52 -12.09 2.74
CA THR A 101 2.76 -10.86 2.99
C THR A 101 3.55 -9.63 2.55
N LEU A 102 4.84 -9.53 2.88
CA LEU A 102 5.69 -8.42 2.44
C LEU A 102 5.79 -8.35 0.91
N ALA A 103 6.02 -9.48 0.23
CA ALA A 103 6.10 -9.52 -1.22
C ALA A 103 4.80 -9.06 -1.88
N SER A 104 3.65 -9.53 -1.37
CA SER A 104 2.34 -9.09 -1.85
C SER A 104 2.13 -7.58 -1.66
N LEU A 105 2.42 -7.07 -0.46
CA LEU A 105 2.33 -5.64 -0.15
C LEU A 105 3.27 -4.79 -1.00
N CYS A 106 4.49 -5.26 -1.26
CA CYS A 106 5.42 -4.59 -2.17
C CYS A 106 4.85 -4.54 -3.58
N LEU A 107 4.31 -5.65 -4.11
CA LEU A 107 3.75 -5.65 -5.45
C LEU A 107 2.49 -4.77 -5.55
N HIS A 108 1.62 -4.80 -4.54
CA HIS A 108 0.49 -3.88 -4.41
C HIS A 108 0.96 -2.41 -4.45
N SER A 109 1.87 -2.05 -3.55
CA SER A 109 2.41 -0.69 -3.44
C SER A 109 3.17 -0.25 -4.70
N PHE A 110 3.82 -1.18 -5.39
CA PHE A 110 4.46 -0.95 -6.68
C PHE A 110 3.44 -0.58 -7.75
N THR A 111 2.39 -1.39 -7.92
CA THR A 111 1.33 -1.11 -8.92
C THR A 111 0.58 0.19 -8.62
N GLU A 112 0.39 0.53 -7.34
CA GLU A 112 -0.20 1.80 -6.89
C GLU A 112 0.70 3.01 -7.22
N GLY A 113 2.02 2.81 -7.28
CA GLY A 113 2.98 3.86 -7.61
C GLY A 113 3.07 4.17 -9.11
N MET A 114 2.80 3.19 -9.99
CA MET A 114 2.98 3.37 -11.44
C MET A 114 2.23 4.58 -12.05
N PRO A 115 0.95 4.85 -11.70
CA PRO A 115 0.22 5.99 -12.26
C PRO A 115 0.85 7.35 -11.95
N PHE A 116 1.60 7.47 -10.84
CA PHE A 116 2.27 8.71 -10.43
C PHE A 116 3.53 9.04 -11.26
N ALA A 117 3.87 8.21 -12.25
CA ALA A 117 4.81 8.58 -13.31
C ALA A 117 4.26 9.68 -14.21
N ASP A 118 2.94 9.74 -14.41
CA ASP A 118 2.30 10.82 -15.15
C ASP A 118 2.26 12.10 -14.30
N ALA A 119 2.74 13.20 -14.85
CA ALA A 119 2.78 14.49 -14.16
C ALA A 119 1.39 15.05 -13.84
N ALA A 120 0.38 14.79 -14.69
CA ALA A 120 -1.01 15.17 -14.47
C ALA A 120 -1.57 14.41 -13.26
N VAL A 121 -1.36 13.10 -13.20
CA VAL A 121 -1.77 12.26 -12.06
C VAL A 121 -1.04 12.67 -10.78
N ALA A 122 0.27 12.91 -10.87
CA ALA A 122 1.09 13.35 -9.73
C ALA A 122 0.69 14.73 -9.19
N SER A 123 0.03 15.56 -10.00
CA SER A 123 -0.49 16.87 -9.62
C SER A 123 -1.95 16.84 -9.15
N ASN A 124 -2.67 15.73 -9.35
CA ASN A 124 -4.05 15.57 -8.89
C ASN A 124 -4.08 15.39 -7.37
N MET A 125 -4.26 16.51 -6.66
CA MET A 125 -4.19 16.56 -5.19
C MET A 125 -5.22 15.64 -4.51
N PRO A 126 -6.52 15.61 -4.90
CA PRO A 126 -7.49 14.69 -4.32
C PRO A 126 -7.05 13.22 -4.44
N PHE A 127 -6.57 12.81 -5.62
CA PHE A 127 -6.09 11.45 -5.84
C PHE A 127 -4.82 11.15 -5.04
N LEU A 128 -3.82 12.03 -5.09
CA LEU A 128 -2.57 11.91 -4.32
C LEU A 128 -2.86 11.79 -2.81
N LEU A 129 -3.73 12.65 -2.27
CA LEU A 129 -4.16 12.58 -0.87
C LEU A 129 -4.89 11.26 -0.56
N GLY A 130 -5.80 10.83 -1.44
CA GLY A 130 -6.48 9.54 -1.39
C GLY A 130 -5.53 8.38 -1.15
N VAL A 131 -4.57 8.27 -2.06
CA VAL A 131 -3.59 7.18 -2.11
C VAL A 131 -2.61 7.26 -0.93
N VAL A 132 -2.08 8.45 -0.64
CA VAL A 132 -1.14 8.64 0.46
C VAL A 132 -1.78 8.38 1.83
N LEU A 133 -3.04 8.80 2.02
CA LEU A 133 -3.81 8.50 3.23
C LEU A 133 -4.12 7.02 3.37
N HIS A 134 -4.19 6.26 2.26
CA HIS A 134 -4.32 4.82 2.29
C HIS A 134 -3.04 4.09 2.68
N LYS A 135 -1.90 4.60 2.21
CA LYS A 135 -0.59 3.99 2.49
C LYS A 135 -0.18 4.03 3.96
N MET A 136 -0.57 5.07 4.69
CA MET A 136 -0.21 5.22 6.11
C MET A 136 -0.80 4.08 6.99
N PRO A 137 -2.10 3.78 6.96
CA PRO A 137 -2.71 2.61 7.58
C PRO A 137 -2.02 1.29 7.25
N MET A 138 -1.70 1.06 5.97
CA MET A 138 -1.01 -0.15 5.52
C MET A 138 0.37 -0.29 6.16
N ALA A 139 1.15 0.80 6.20
CA ALA A 139 2.45 0.83 6.85
C ALA A 139 2.37 0.62 8.37
N ILE A 140 1.38 1.21 9.04
CA ILE A 140 1.11 0.99 10.48
C ILE A 140 0.79 -0.48 10.75
N ALA A 141 -0.03 -1.10 9.90
CA ALA A 141 -0.41 -2.51 10.02
C ALA A 141 0.80 -3.44 9.85
N LEU A 142 1.60 -3.22 8.80
CA LEU A 142 2.84 -3.96 8.57
C LEU A 142 3.82 -3.81 9.73
N ALA A 143 4.10 -2.58 10.18
CA ALA A 143 5.01 -2.33 11.29
C ALA A 143 4.53 -2.99 12.60
N THR A 144 3.23 -2.99 12.85
CA THR A 144 2.61 -3.64 14.01
C THR A 144 2.77 -5.17 13.94
N VAL A 145 2.54 -5.77 12.77
CA VAL A 145 2.75 -7.22 12.55
C VAL A 145 4.20 -7.60 12.73
N LEU A 146 5.14 -6.84 12.17
CA LEU A 146 6.58 -7.10 12.32
C LEU A 146 7.03 -7.04 13.79
N GLN A 147 6.52 -6.07 14.55
CA GLN A 147 6.78 -5.92 15.99
C GLN A 147 6.19 -7.10 16.79
N ARG A 148 4.94 -7.48 16.53
CA ARG A 148 4.27 -8.60 17.23
C ARG A 148 4.82 -9.97 16.85
N ALA A 149 5.34 -10.13 15.62
CA ALA A 149 6.02 -11.33 15.17
C ALA A 149 7.41 -11.54 15.82
N GLY A 150 7.88 -10.59 16.63
CA GLY A 150 9.19 -10.68 17.29
C GLY A 150 10.37 -10.43 16.35
N SER A 151 10.15 -9.74 15.22
CA SER A 151 11.23 -9.39 14.30
C SER A 151 12.25 -8.50 15.01
N SER A 152 13.54 -8.73 14.77
CA SER A 152 14.59 -7.85 15.29
C SER A 152 14.38 -6.42 14.79
N SER A 153 14.82 -5.42 15.57
CA SER A 153 14.64 -4.01 15.19
C SER A 153 15.17 -3.70 13.78
N MET A 154 16.34 -4.25 13.45
CA MET A 154 16.98 -4.09 12.15
C MET A 154 16.17 -4.77 11.03
N ALA A 155 15.71 -6.00 11.25
CA ALA A 155 14.89 -6.71 10.28
C ALA A 155 13.58 -5.95 10.01
N GLY A 156 12.87 -5.52 11.06
CA GLY A 156 11.61 -4.78 10.92
C GLY A 156 11.77 -3.49 10.11
N TRP A 157 12.80 -2.69 10.38
CA TRP A 157 13.08 -1.49 9.59
C TRP A 157 13.50 -1.80 8.16
N SER A 158 14.30 -2.84 7.93
CA SER A 158 14.71 -3.23 6.58
C SER A 158 13.51 -3.67 5.73
N MET A 159 12.57 -4.43 6.30
CA MET A 159 11.36 -4.89 5.61
C MET A 159 10.41 -3.72 5.35
N LEU A 160 10.26 -2.80 6.31
CA LEU A 160 9.46 -1.59 6.11
C LEU A 160 10.09 -0.67 5.04
N ALA A 161 11.41 -0.56 4.99
CA ALA A 161 12.13 0.20 3.96
C ALA A 161 11.94 -0.44 2.58
N LEU A 162 11.99 -1.77 2.49
CA LEU A 162 11.68 -2.48 1.24
C LEU A 162 10.25 -2.18 0.75
N PHE A 163 9.26 -2.21 1.65
CA PHE A 163 7.89 -1.83 1.35
C PHE A 163 7.77 -0.35 0.91
N ALA A 164 8.48 0.55 1.58
CA ALA A 164 8.47 1.98 1.28
C ALA A 164 9.11 2.32 -0.07
N LEU A 165 10.06 1.51 -0.55
CA LEU A 165 10.70 1.66 -1.86
C LEU A 165 9.82 1.14 -3.01
N ALA A 166 8.82 0.32 -2.73
CA ALA A 166 8.02 -0.31 -3.78
C ALA A 166 7.24 0.70 -4.64
N ALA A 167 6.57 1.68 -4.05
CA ALA A 167 5.87 2.72 -4.80
C ALA A 167 6.81 3.64 -5.59
N PRO A 168 7.93 4.16 -5.02
CA PRO A 168 8.97 4.83 -5.80
C PRO A 168 9.51 4.00 -6.97
N ALA A 169 9.69 2.69 -6.78
CA ALA A 169 10.09 1.79 -7.85
C ALA A 169 8.98 1.65 -8.92
N GLY A 170 7.72 1.64 -8.51
CA GLY A 170 6.56 1.68 -9.40
C GLY A 170 6.51 2.95 -10.24
N ILE A 171 6.71 4.12 -9.63
CA ILE A 171 6.81 5.41 -10.32
C ILE A 171 7.92 5.37 -11.36
N LEU A 172 9.12 4.88 -10.99
CA LEU A 172 10.23 4.75 -11.91
C LEU A 172 9.92 3.79 -13.08
N ALA A 173 9.32 2.65 -12.79
CA ALA A 173 8.93 1.69 -13.82
C ALA A 173 7.86 2.26 -14.78
N GLY A 174 6.88 3.02 -14.24
CA GLY A 174 5.89 3.72 -15.04
C GLY A 174 6.52 4.75 -15.99
N HIS A 175 7.52 5.49 -15.53
CA HIS A 175 8.29 6.39 -16.39
C HIS A 175 9.00 5.65 -17.52
N LEU A 176 9.70 4.56 -17.20
CA LEU A 176 10.46 3.79 -18.19
C LEU A 176 9.59 3.05 -19.20
N ALA A 177 8.33 2.76 -18.85
CA ALA A 177 7.38 2.04 -19.71
C ALA A 177 6.44 2.97 -20.49
N GLY A 178 6.33 4.23 -20.10
CA GLY A 178 5.51 5.26 -20.75
C GLY A 178 6.24 6.09 -21.81
N ASP A 179 7.58 5.96 -21.88
CA ASP A 179 8.43 6.46 -22.96
C ASP A 179 8.54 5.43 -24.11
#